data_AF-A0A1F5AJ20-F1
#
_entry.id   AF-A0A1F5AJ20-F1
#
_cell.length_a   1.000
_cell.length_b   1.000
_cell.length_c   1.000
_cell.angle_alpha   90.00
_cell.angle_beta   90.00
_cell.angle_gamma   90.00
#
_symmetry.space_group_name_H-M   'P 1'
#
loop_
_entity.id
_entity.type
_entity.pdbx_description
1 polymer ?
#
loop_
_entity_poly.entity_id
_entity_poly.type
_entity_poly.pdbx_seq_one_letter_code
_entity_poly.pdbx_strand_id
1 'polypeptide(L)'
;MRHGIASVALFALVLAPAGLPAAAKDGDLIESPMVYRLAKPSTGDFSWVRPGKVAWDWRNDLNLRGVGFRAGVNTATYKYFIDFAAANGIEYVILDEGWYKLGDLLSVMPAVDMDAILARRKGTAWSVGAMTDAIPREFTLDLSFLDDRLYDVTIWQDGLNADRDGNDYAMVKKTLTRTEPQPAKLAEGGGWVAIMTPK
;
A
#
# COMPACT_ATOMS: atom_id res chain seq x y z
N MET A 1 -6.88 -33.35 12.19
CA MET A 1 -8.06 -32.48 12.08
C MET A 1 -7.87 -31.57 10.88
N ARG A 2 -8.72 -31.72 9.86
CA ARG A 2 -8.70 -30.92 8.63
C ARG A 2 -9.59 -29.70 8.87
N HIS A 3 -9.03 -28.49 8.83
CA HIS A 3 -9.85 -27.27 8.81
C HIS A 3 -10.20 -26.96 7.36
N GLY A 4 -11.50 -26.99 7.09
CA GLY A 4 -12.09 -26.80 5.78
C GLY A 4 -11.93 -25.37 5.29
N ILE A 5 -11.73 -25.26 3.99
CA ILE A 5 -11.95 -24.04 3.22
C ILE A 5 -13.45 -23.75 3.31
N ALA A 6 -13.83 -22.59 3.84
CA ALA A 6 -15.18 -22.08 3.77
C ALA A 6 -15.16 -20.74 3.03
N SER A 7 -15.51 -20.78 1.74
CA SER A 7 -15.98 -19.60 1.02
C SER A 7 -17.47 -19.40 1.34
N VAL A 8 -17.86 -18.19 1.73
CA VAL A 8 -19.25 -17.72 1.63
C VAL A 8 -19.22 -16.24 1.25
N ALA A 9 -19.85 -15.92 0.11
CA ALA A 9 -20.05 -14.59 -0.42
C ALA A 9 -21.34 -13.97 0.13
N LEU A 10 -21.34 -12.66 0.37
CA LEU A 10 -22.55 -11.86 0.56
C LEU A 10 -22.45 -10.62 -0.34
N PHE A 11 -23.22 -10.61 -1.43
CA PHE A 11 -23.27 -9.51 -2.41
C PHE A 11 -24.37 -8.50 -2.02
N ALA A 12 -24.02 -7.22 -1.93
CA ALA A 12 -24.99 -6.14 -2.08
C ALA A 12 -25.18 -5.86 -3.59
N LEU A 13 -26.40 -6.06 -4.09
CA LEU A 13 -26.74 -5.88 -5.50
C LEU A 13 -26.90 -4.39 -5.81
N VAL A 14 -25.85 -3.73 -6.28
CA VAL A 14 -25.99 -2.54 -7.14
C VAL A 14 -26.22 -3.08 -8.55
N LEU A 15 -27.35 -2.72 -9.18
CA LEU A 15 -27.61 -3.04 -10.58
C LEU A 15 -26.61 -2.28 -11.46
N ALA A 16 -25.43 -2.87 -11.68
CA ALA A 16 -24.57 -2.50 -12.79
C ALA A 16 -25.33 -2.72 -14.11
N PRO A 17 -25.07 -1.95 -15.18
CA PRO A 17 -25.69 -2.22 -16.47
C PRO A 17 -25.40 -3.67 -16.87
N ALA A 18 -26.45 -4.46 -17.08
CA ALA A 18 -26.33 -5.86 -17.47
C ALA A 18 -25.82 -5.95 -18.91
N GLY A 19 -24.49 -5.87 -19.08
CA GLY A 19 -23.80 -6.24 -20.31
C GLY A 19 -23.19 -7.62 -20.12
N LEU A 20 -23.69 -8.63 -20.84
CA LEU A 20 -22.97 -9.89 -20.99
C LEU A 20 -21.86 -9.68 -22.03
N PRO A 21 -20.57 -9.89 -21.68
CA PRO A 21 -19.52 -9.86 -22.69
C PRO A 21 -19.75 -11.04 -23.64
N ALA A 22 -20.22 -10.73 -24.85
CA ALA A 22 -20.35 -11.67 -25.94
C ALA A 22 -19.11 -11.55 -26.83
N ALA A 23 -18.47 -12.68 -27.08
CA ALA A 23 -17.24 -12.79 -27.86
C ALA A 23 -17.43 -13.88 -28.92
N ALA A 24 -16.96 -13.64 -30.14
CA ALA A 24 -17.03 -14.63 -31.21
C ALA A 24 -15.86 -15.63 -31.17
N LYS A 25 -14.76 -15.26 -30.50
CA LYS A 25 -13.57 -16.07 -30.25
C LYS A 25 -13.05 -15.80 -28.84
N ASP A 26 -12.49 -16.81 -28.18
CA ASP A 26 -12.06 -16.74 -26.78
C ASP A 26 -11.09 -15.58 -26.48
N GLY A 27 -10.26 -15.19 -27.45
CA GLY A 27 -9.35 -14.05 -27.32
C GLY A 27 -10.06 -12.71 -27.08
N ASP A 28 -11.27 -12.52 -27.60
CA ASP A 28 -12.02 -11.27 -27.45
C ASP A 28 -12.51 -11.06 -26.01
N LEU A 29 -12.62 -12.14 -25.22
CA LEU A 29 -12.96 -12.03 -23.80
C LEU A 29 -11.83 -11.37 -23.00
N ILE A 30 -10.57 -11.61 -23.37
CA ILE A 30 -9.40 -11.04 -22.69
C ILE A 30 -9.27 -9.55 -23.04
N GLU A 31 -9.60 -9.17 -24.27
CA GLU A 31 -9.54 -7.78 -24.74
C GLU A 31 -10.76 -6.94 -24.31
N SER A 32 -11.80 -7.57 -23.75
CA SER A 32 -13.05 -6.89 -23.41
C SER A 32 -12.85 -5.79 -22.36
N PRO A 33 -13.06 -4.50 -22.70
CA PRO A 33 -12.91 -3.40 -21.76
C PRO A 33 -14.15 -3.21 -20.89
N MET A 34 -15.13 -4.13 -20.95
CA MET A 34 -16.45 -3.92 -20.36
C MET A 34 -16.41 -3.69 -18.85
N VAL A 35 -15.57 -4.42 -18.13
CA VAL A 35 -15.42 -4.22 -16.67
C VAL A 35 -14.98 -2.78 -16.36
N TYR A 36 -14.02 -2.25 -17.13
CA TYR A 36 -13.54 -0.88 -16.97
C TYR A 36 -14.58 0.16 -17.41
N ARG A 37 -15.27 -0.07 -18.54
CA ARG A 37 -16.24 0.89 -19.10
C ARG A 37 -17.53 1.01 -18.29
N LEU A 38 -17.91 -0.05 -17.57
CA LEU A 38 -19.08 -0.06 -16.71
C LEU A 38 -18.79 0.51 -15.31
N ALA A 39 -17.51 0.71 -14.97
CA ALA A 39 -17.12 1.37 -13.73
C ALA A 39 -17.50 2.86 -13.76
N LYS A 40 -17.76 3.41 -12.58
CA LYS A 40 -17.98 4.85 -12.40
C LYS A 40 -16.73 5.61 -12.89
N PRO A 41 -16.87 6.63 -13.75
CA PRO A 41 -15.73 7.44 -14.17
C PRO A 41 -15.00 8.06 -12.98
N SER A 42 -13.68 7.96 -12.96
CA SER A 42 -12.83 8.60 -11.96
C SER A 42 -12.86 10.13 -12.12
N THR A 43 -12.94 10.87 -11.01
CA THR A 43 -12.84 12.34 -10.99
C THR A 43 -11.68 12.76 -10.07
N GLY A 44 -10.94 13.81 -10.45
CA GLY A 44 -9.83 14.34 -9.65
C GLY A 44 -8.49 14.42 -10.39
N ASP A 45 -7.44 14.80 -9.66
CA ASP A 45 -6.06 14.86 -10.14
C ASP A 45 -5.34 13.55 -9.80
N PHE A 46 -4.83 12.88 -10.84
CA PHE A 46 -4.09 11.62 -10.75
C PHE A 46 -2.63 11.75 -11.22
N SER A 47 -2.13 12.97 -11.41
CA SER A 47 -0.74 13.20 -11.87
C SER A 47 0.32 12.69 -10.90
N TRP A 48 -0.06 12.44 -9.63
CA TRP A 48 0.77 11.82 -8.61
C TRP A 48 0.84 10.29 -8.72
N VAL A 49 -0.10 9.66 -9.45
CA VAL A 49 -0.12 8.20 -9.66
C VAL A 49 1.00 7.86 -10.63
N ARG A 50 2.03 7.19 -10.11
CA ARG A 50 3.18 6.73 -10.88
C ARG A 50 3.14 5.21 -10.96
N PRO A 51 2.80 4.61 -12.12
CA PRO A 51 2.94 3.17 -12.27
C PRO A 51 4.43 2.79 -12.26
N GLY A 52 4.72 1.57 -11.82
CA GLY A 52 6.10 1.08 -11.78
C GLY A 52 6.17 -0.38 -11.34
N LYS A 53 7.40 -0.85 -11.15
CA LYS A 53 7.71 -2.21 -10.72
C LYS A 53 8.18 -2.19 -9.27
N VAL A 54 8.00 -3.32 -8.59
CA VAL A 54 8.34 -3.48 -7.18
C VAL A 54 9.41 -4.56 -7.05
N ALA A 55 10.50 -4.25 -6.33
CA ALA A 55 11.40 -5.26 -5.81
C ALA A 55 10.74 -5.88 -4.56
N TRP A 56 10.01 -6.98 -4.76
CA TRP A 56 9.16 -7.58 -3.74
C TRP A 56 9.94 -8.52 -2.82
N ASP A 57 9.85 -8.24 -1.52
CA ASP A 57 10.54 -8.93 -0.43
C ASP A 57 9.85 -10.25 0.00
N TRP A 58 8.52 -10.31 0.00
CA TRP A 58 7.79 -11.48 0.49
C TRP A 58 7.91 -12.69 -0.46
N ARG A 59 7.83 -12.46 -1.77
CA ARG A 59 7.81 -13.55 -2.77
C ARG A 59 9.11 -14.36 -2.80
N ASN A 60 10.22 -13.76 -2.40
CA ASN A 60 11.51 -14.45 -2.30
C ASN A 60 11.86 -14.85 -0.86
N ASP A 61 10.90 -14.74 0.08
CA ASP A 61 11.05 -15.10 1.50
C ASP A 61 12.22 -14.37 2.18
N LEU A 62 12.57 -13.17 1.70
CA LEU A 62 13.76 -12.44 2.11
C LEU A 62 15.06 -13.28 2.05
N ASN A 63 15.08 -14.33 1.22
CA ASN A 63 16.10 -15.38 1.24
C ASN A 63 17.32 -15.04 0.36
N LEU A 64 17.95 -13.90 0.66
CA LEU A 64 19.14 -13.46 -0.05
C LEU A 64 20.31 -14.41 0.18
N ARG A 65 21.03 -14.76 -0.89
CA ARG A 65 22.23 -15.61 -0.86
C ARG A 65 23.46 -14.81 -1.27
N GLY A 66 24.62 -15.15 -0.72
CA GLY A 66 25.89 -14.50 -1.05
C GLY A 66 26.08 -13.11 -0.45
N VAL A 67 25.23 -12.72 0.51
CA VAL A 67 25.33 -11.45 1.25
C VAL A 67 26.10 -11.65 2.56
N GLY A 68 26.82 -10.61 3.01
CA GLY A 68 27.63 -10.65 4.24
C GLY A 68 26.84 -10.53 5.55
N PHE A 69 25.52 -10.69 5.51
CA PHE A 69 24.62 -10.58 6.66
C PHE A 69 23.54 -11.66 6.60
N ARG A 70 22.91 -11.94 7.74
CA ARG A 70 21.77 -12.87 7.77
C ARG A 70 20.54 -12.19 7.18
N ALA A 71 20.06 -12.73 6.06
CA ALA A 71 18.86 -12.23 5.41
C ALA A 71 17.59 -12.51 6.24
N GLY A 72 16.57 -11.67 6.06
CA GLY A 72 15.34 -11.66 6.86
C GLY A 72 14.84 -10.24 7.10
N VAL A 73 13.85 -10.09 7.97
CA VAL A 73 13.26 -8.78 8.30
C VAL A 73 14.24 -7.98 9.15
N ASN A 74 15.13 -7.24 8.48
CA ASN A 74 16.10 -6.38 9.11
C ASN A 74 16.58 -5.28 8.16
N THR A 75 17.20 -4.26 8.73
CA THR A 75 17.73 -3.08 8.03
C THR A 75 18.66 -3.43 6.87
N ALA A 76 19.58 -4.39 7.07
CA ALA A 76 20.58 -4.73 6.07
C ALA A 76 19.95 -5.33 4.81
N THR A 77 18.95 -6.20 5.01
CA THR A 77 18.16 -6.77 3.92
C THR A 77 17.44 -5.68 3.13
N TYR A 78 16.69 -4.80 3.79
CA TYR A 78 15.96 -3.75 3.08
C TYR A 78 16.87 -2.76 2.34
N LYS A 79 18.02 -2.41 2.92
CA LYS A 79 19.05 -1.61 2.21
C LYS A 79 19.53 -2.29 0.94
N TYR A 80 19.73 -3.61 0.98
CA TYR A 80 20.10 -4.38 -0.21
C TYR A 80 19.01 -4.33 -1.29
N PHE A 81 17.73 -4.47 -0.93
CA PHE A 81 16.63 -4.35 -1.89
C PHE A 81 16.53 -2.94 -2.49
N ILE A 82 16.75 -1.90 -1.70
CA ILE A 82 16.81 -0.51 -2.18
C ILE A 82 17.95 -0.32 -3.17
N ASP A 83 19.15 -0.81 -2.86
CA ASP A 83 20.29 -0.72 -3.76
C ASP A 83 20.04 -1.50 -5.06
N PHE A 84 19.48 -2.70 -4.96
CA PHE A 84 19.09 -3.51 -6.10
C PHE A 84 18.06 -2.80 -6.98
N ALA A 85 17.00 -2.25 -6.37
CA ALA A 85 15.97 -1.53 -7.10
C ALA A 85 16.55 -0.30 -7.81
N ALA A 86 17.37 0.49 -7.11
CA ALA A 86 18.03 1.67 -7.66
C ALA A 86 18.98 1.32 -8.82
N ALA A 87 19.76 0.24 -8.71
CA ALA A 87 20.69 -0.21 -9.74
C ALA A 87 19.98 -0.72 -11.01
N ASN A 88 18.75 -1.25 -10.87
CA ASN A 88 17.98 -1.83 -11.98
C ASN A 88 16.86 -0.91 -12.49
N GLY A 89 16.78 0.33 -11.99
CA GLY A 89 15.73 1.28 -12.38
C GLY A 89 14.32 0.83 -11.98
N ILE A 90 14.20 0.06 -10.89
CA ILE A 90 12.93 -0.35 -10.31
C ILE A 90 12.46 0.75 -9.36
N GLU A 91 11.22 1.17 -9.53
CA GLU A 91 10.67 2.40 -8.94
C GLU A 91 10.35 2.23 -7.45
N TYR A 92 10.01 1.01 -7.02
CA TYR A 92 9.49 0.74 -5.69
C TYR A 92 10.16 -0.45 -4.99
N VAL A 93 10.24 -0.37 -3.67
CA VAL A 93 10.51 -1.50 -2.77
C VAL A 93 9.32 -1.56 -1.81
N ILE A 94 8.79 -2.75 -1.58
CA ILE A 94 7.75 -2.98 -0.58
C ILE A 94 8.40 -3.63 0.64
N LEU A 95 7.92 -3.21 1.81
CA LEU A 95 8.17 -3.86 3.08
C LEU A 95 6.87 -4.55 3.44
N ASP A 96 6.80 -5.86 3.20
CA ASP A 96 5.59 -6.66 3.40
C ASP A 96 5.49 -7.13 4.87
N GLU A 97 4.78 -8.21 5.16
CA GLU A 97 4.59 -8.68 6.54
C GLU A 97 5.91 -8.86 7.32
N GLY A 98 5.95 -8.30 8.53
CA GLY A 98 6.96 -8.61 9.55
C GLY A 98 7.85 -7.45 9.98
N TRP A 99 7.94 -6.34 9.24
CA TRP A 99 8.72 -5.16 9.71
C TRP A 99 8.13 -4.50 10.96
N TYR A 100 6.92 -4.89 11.33
CA TYR A 100 6.18 -4.47 12.52
C TYR A 100 5.88 -5.66 13.44
N LYS A 101 5.53 -5.40 14.69
CA LYS A 101 5.10 -6.41 15.66
C LYS A 101 3.71 -6.91 15.30
N LEU A 102 3.52 -8.23 15.16
CA LEU A 102 2.20 -8.79 14.84
C LEU A 102 1.13 -8.33 15.84
N GLY A 103 0.05 -7.70 15.34
CA GLY A 103 -1.00 -7.07 16.15
C GLY A 103 -0.76 -5.58 16.49
N ASP A 104 0.41 -5.04 16.17
CA ASP A 104 0.78 -3.65 16.34
C ASP A 104 1.69 -3.20 15.16
N LEU A 105 1.02 -2.72 14.10
CA LEU A 105 1.63 -2.22 12.85
C LEU A 105 2.57 -1.02 13.05
N LEU A 106 2.53 -0.38 14.23
CA LEU A 106 3.30 0.83 14.53
C LEU A 106 4.57 0.54 15.32
N SER A 107 4.60 -0.59 16.03
CA SER A 107 5.80 -1.09 16.66
C SER A 107 6.72 -1.70 15.61
N VAL A 108 7.64 -0.90 15.08
CA VAL A 108 8.72 -1.38 14.20
C VAL A 108 9.53 -2.45 14.95
N MET A 109 9.83 -3.56 14.28
CA MET A 109 10.69 -4.59 14.87
C MET A 109 12.07 -4.01 15.19
N PRO A 110 12.69 -4.33 16.34
CA PRO A 110 14.01 -3.80 16.71
C PRO A 110 15.14 -4.06 15.69
N ALA A 111 14.97 -5.07 14.83
CA ALA A 111 15.93 -5.39 13.76
C ALA A 111 15.81 -4.46 12.53
N VAL A 112 14.74 -3.68 12.45
CA VAL A 112 14.43 -2.73 11.37
C VAL A 112 14.62 -1.32 11.90
N ASP A 113 15.63 -0.66 11.37
CA ASP A 113 15.91 0.75 11.57
C ASP A 113 15.33 1.50 10.37
N MET A 114 14.11 2.01 10.56
CA MET A 114 13.42 2.75 9.51
C MET A 114 14.25 3.98 9.12
N ASP A 115 14.74 4.78 10.06
CA ASP A 115 15.53 5.98 9.77
C ASP A 115 16.73 5.68 8.87
N ALA A 116 17.43 4.58 9.11
CA ALA A 116 18.57 4.17 8.30
C ALA A 116 18.19 3.63 6.91
N ILE A 117 17.03 2.99 6.76
CA ILE A 117 16.47 2.60 5.45
C ILE A 117 16.14 3.87 4.65
N LEU A 118 15.61 4.88 5.34
CA LEU A 118 15.13 6.12 4.76
C LEU A 118 16.25 7.05 4.34
N ALA A 119 17.34 7.13 5.11
CA ALA A 119 18.54 7.86 4.73
C ALA A 119 19.20 7.29 3.45
N ARG A 120 18.95 6.01 3.13
CA ARG A 120 19.48 5.36 1.92
C ARG A 120 18.57 5.54 0.69
N ARG A 121 17.40 6.12 0.87
CA ARG A 121 16.41 6.32 -0.19
C ARG A 121 16.82 7.46 -1.13
N LYS A 122 16.56 7.28 -2.43
CA LYS A 122 16.71 8.33 -3.44
C LYS A 122 15.39 9.07 -3.64
N GLY A 123 15.33 10.34 -3.20
CA GLY A 123 14.16 11.22 -3.35
C GLY A 123 13.77 11.92 -2.04
N THR A 124 12.86 12.89 -2.11
CA THR A 124 12.48 13.73 -0.96
C THR A 124 11.05 13.51 -0.46
N ALA A 125 10.13 13.04 -1.31
CA ALA A 125 8.73 12.82 -0.94
C ALA A 125 8.52 11.43 -0.32
N TRP A 126 7.82 11.31 0.80
CA TRP A 126 7.45 10.07 1.45
C TRP A 126 6.17 9.49 0.88
N SER A 127 6.07 8.17 0.86
CA SER A 127 4.82 7.47 0.55
C SER A 127 4.66 6.35 1.56
N VAL A 128 3.58 6.39 2.33
CA VAL A 128 3.24 5.38 3.32
C VAL A 128 1.90 4.78 2.91
N GLY A 129 1.81 3.46 2.88
CA GLY A 129 0.59 2.73 2.57
C GLY A 129 0.31 1.71 3.67
N ALA A 130 -0.95 1.60 4.06
CA ALA A 130 -1.45 0.56 4.94
C ALA A 130 -2.70 -0.06 4.29
N MET A 131 -2.86 -1.36 4.46
CA MET A 131 -4.02 -2.12 3.97
C MET A 131 -4.43 -3.10 5.05
N THR A 132 -5.71 -3.44 5.12
CA THR A 132 -6.22 -4.40 6.11
C THR A 132 -6.95 -5.56 5.44
N ASP A 133 -7.16 -6.62 6.21
CA ASP A 133 -7.93 -7.80 5.84
C ASP A 133 -9.43 -7.56 6.09
N ALA A 134 -10.23 -8.62 6.25
CA ALA A 134 -11.65 -8.52 6.54
C ALA A 134 -11.98 -7.91 7.94
N ILE A 135 -10.97 -7.42 8.66
CA ILE A 135 -11.11 -6.80 9.97
C ILE A 135 -10.73 -5.32 9.85
N PRO A 136 -11.64 -4.37 10.14
CA PRO A 136 -11.32 -2.95 10.13
C PRO A 136 -10.30 -2.61 11.22
N ARG A 137 -9.44 -1.64 10.95
CA ARG A 137 -8.35 -1.23 11.87
C ARG A 137 -8.27 0.28 11.97
N GLU A 138 -8.05 0.76 13.18
CA GLU A 138 -7.77 2.16 13.46
C GLU A 138 -6.45 2.25 14.23
N PHE A 139 -5.56 3.13 13.79
CA PHE A 139 -4.28 3.37 14.44
C PHE A 139 -3.80 4.80 14.20
N THR A 140 -2.78 5.24 14.94
CA THR A 140 -2.15 6.56 14.75
C THR A 140 -0.74 6.37 14.22
N LEU A 141 -0.49 6.74 12.98
CA LEU A 141 0.84 6.66 12.37
C LEU A 141 1.81 7.59 13.11
N ASP A 142 2.89 6.98 13.63
CA ASP A 142 4.03 7.73 14.16
C ASP A 142 4.86 8.28 13.00
N LEU A 143 5.02 9.60 12.97
CA LEU A 143 5.75 10.33 11.94
C LEU A 143 7.18 10.67 12.37
N SER A 144 7.68 10.03 13.43
CA SER A 144 9.05 10.19 13.96
C SER A 144 10.15 9.88 12.94
N PHE A 145 9.81 9.18 11.85
CA PHE A 145 10.70 8.90 10.72
C PHE A 145 10.91 10.10 9.78
N LEU A 146 10.07 11.13 9.87
CA LEU A 146 10.25 12.40 9.16
C LEU A 146 11.29 13.26 9.89
N ASP A 147 11.97 14.11 9.13
CA ASP A 147 12.84 15.14 9.71
C ASP A 147 12.02 16.36 10.20
N ASP A 148 12.70 17.36 10.78
CA ASP A 148 12.08 18.55 11.36
C ASP A 148 11.46 19.51 10.32
N ARG A 149 11.48 19.17 9.02
CA ARG A 149 10.86 20.00 7.99
C ARG A 149 9.34 19.93 8.04
N LEU A 150 8.75 20.94 7.40
CA LEU A 150 7.31 21.00 7.17
C LEU A 150 6.98 20.23 5.89
N TYR A 151 5.98 19.36 5.93
CA TYR A 151 5.58 18.53 4.80
C TYR A 151 4.18 18.87 4.33
N ASP A 152 4.00 19.01 3.01
CA ASP A 152 2.68 18.91 2.38
C ASP A 152 2.30 17.44 2.24
N VAL A 153 1.22 17.06 2.90
CA VAL A 153 0.72 15.70 2.98
C VAL A 153 -0.60 15.59 2.25
N THR A 154 -0.65 14.70 1.27
CA THR A 154 -1.89 14.28 0.63
C THR A 154 -2.19 12.86 1.09
N ILE A 155 -3.36 12.67 1.67
CA ILE A 155 -3.82 11.40 2.23
C ILE A 155 -5.01 10.94 1.42
N TRP A 156 -5.00 9.68 1.00
CA TRP A 156 -6.15 8.96 0.50
C TRP A 156 -6.51 7.91 1.53
N GLN A 157 -7.73 7.99 2.05
CA GLN A 157 -8.22 7.11 3.10
C GLN A 157 -9.61 6.64 2.77
N ASP A 158 -10.00 5.50 3.32
CA ASP A 158 -11.35 4.98 3.24
C ASP A 158 -12.39 6.04 3.68
N GLY A 159 -13.44 6.17 2.88
CA GLY A 159 -14.56 7.06 3.12
C GLY A 159 -15.49 6.53 4.22
N LEU A 160 -16.46 7.35 4.62
CA LEU A 160 -17.37 7.02 5.72
C LEU A 160 -18.20 5.75 5.47
N ASN A 161 -18.46 5.42 4.20
CA ASN A 161 -19.24 4.25 3.79
C ASN A 161 -18.38 3.20 3.07
N ALA A 162 -17.06 3.23 3.25
CA ALA A 162 -16.14 2.30 2.59
C ALA A 162 -16.40 0.82 2.98
N ASP A 163 -17.08 0.58 4.10
CA ASP A 163 -17.59 -0.74 4.51
C ASP A 163 -18.70 -1.29 3.58
N ARG A 164 -19.34 -0.40 2.80
CA ARG A 164 -20.48 -0.73 1.92
C ARG A 164 -20.20 -0.45 0.44
N ASP A 165 -19.36 0.54 0.16
CA ASP A 165 -18.91 0.92 -1.18
C ASP A 165 -17.40 1.14 -1.16
N GLY A 166 -16.63 0.16 -1.67
CA GLY A 166 -15.18 0.25 -1.74
C GLY A 166 -14.64 1.38 -2.64
N ASN A 167 -15.51 2.13 -3.33
CA ASN A 167 -15.15 3.34 -4.06
C ASN A 167 -15.28 4.63 -3.22
N ASP A 168 -15.84 4.55 -2.01
CA ASP A 168 -15.92 5.69 -1.11
C ASP A 168 -14.54 5.90 -0.47
N TYR A 169 -13.83 6.93 -0.93
CA TYR A 169 -12.56 7.38 -0.37
C TYR A 169 -12.57 8.89 -0.18
N ALA A 170 -11.83 9.35 0.82
CA ALA A 170 -11.61 10.77 1.07
C ALA A 170 -10.15 11.12 0.75
N MET A 171 -9.96 12.20 0.00
CA MET A 171 -8.65 12.82 -0.15
C MET A 171 -8.53 14.01 0.81
N VAL A 172 -7.55 13.95 1.70
CA VAL A 172 -7.24 15.03 2.65
C VAL A 172 -5.89 15.62 2.30
N LYS A 173 -5.84 16.93 2.03
CA LYS A 173 -4.59 17.68 1.89
C LYS A 173 -4.38 18.51 3.15
N LYS A 174 -3.21 18.38 3.75
CA LYS A 174 -2.81 19.18 4.90
C LYS A 174 -1.31 19.35 4.97
N THR A 175 -0.87 20.25 5.83
CA THR A 175 0.55 20.40 6.14
C THR A 175 0.79 19.90 7.55
N LEU A 176 1.86 19.13 7.78
CA LEU A 176 2.22 18.63 9.09
C LEU A 176 3.74 18.56 9.29
N THR A 177 4.13 18.40 10.54
CA THR A 177 5.50 18.10 11.01
C THR A 177 5.56 16.69 11.59
N ARG A 178 6.79 16.17 11.81
CA ARG A 178 7.03 14.85 12.46
C ARG A 178 6.34 14.66 13.82
N THR A 179 5.98 15.75 14.50
CA THR A 179 5.40 15.71 15.85
C THR A 179 3.87 15.60 15.87
N GLU A 180 3.21 15.74 14.73
CA GLU A 180 1.76 15.71 14.65
C GLU A 180 1.25 14.27 14.46
N PRO A 181 0.40 13.74 15.37
CA PRO A 181 -0.15 12.41 15.23
C PRO A 181 -1.04 12.31 13.99
N GLN A 182 -0.85 11.26 13.20
CA GLN A 182 -1.64 11.03 11.99
C GLN A 182 -2.58 9.83 12.16
N PRO A 183 -3.87 10.03 12.49
CA PRO A 183 -4.81 8.93 12.54
C PRO A 183 -4.99 8.32 11.14
N ALA A 184 -5.02 7.00 11.09
CA ALA A 184 -5.34 6.20 9.93
C ALA A 184 -6.46 5.23 10.31
N LYS A 185 -7.54 5.30 9.55
CA LYS A 185 -8.71 4.43 9.67
C LYS A 185 -8.83 3.62 8.40
N LEU A 186 -8.88 2.31 8.55
CA LEU A 186 -9.02 1.35 7.46
C LEU A 186 -10.34 0.61 7.66
N ALA A 187 -11.21 0.69 6.67
CA ALA A 187 -12.42 -0.10 6.56
C ALA A 187 -12.08 -1.57 6.22
N GLU A 188 -13.08 -2.45 6.26
CA GLU A 188 -12.92 -3.85 5.89
C GLU A 188 -12.34 -4.00 4.46
N GLY A 189 -11.21 -4.70 4.32
CA GLY A 189 -10.50 -4.86 3.04
C GLY A 189 -9.96 -3.55 2.44
N GLY A 190 -10.01 -2.46 3.22
CA GLY A 190 -9.68 -1.11 2.78
C GLY A 190 -8.21 -0.75 2.99
N GLY A 191 -7.93 0.54 2.86
CA GLY A 191 -6.57 1.04 2.93
C GLY A 191 -6.44 2.52 3.22
N TRP A 192 -5.19 2.89 3.45
CA TRP A 192 -4.79 4.25 3.76
C TRP A 192 -3.44 4.52 3.10
N VAL A 193 -3.34 5.62 2.35
CA VAL A 193 -2.11 6.03 1.69
C VAL A 193 -1.85 7.50 1.98
N ALA A 194 -0.64 7.85 2.35
CA ALA A 194 -0.20 9.24 2.43
C ALA A 194 1.06 9.47 1.62
N ILE A 195 1.06 10.56 0.86
CA ILE A 195 2.25 11.10 0.20
C ILE A 195 2.63 12.40 0.92
N MET A 196 3.86 12.49 1.41
CA MET A 196 4.36 13.62 2.21
C MET A 196 5.54 14.26 1.48
N THR A 197 5.38 15.48 0.97
CA THR A 197 6.44 16.17 0.22
C THR A 197 6.99 17.31 1.07
N PRO A 198 8.31 17.39 1.31
CA PRO A 198 8.88 18.48 2.09
C PRO A 198 8.66 19.81 1.36
N LYS A 199 8.28 20.84 2.13
CA LYS A 199 8.24 22.23 1.68
C LYS A 199 9.63 22.83 1.57
#